data_AF-A0A4Q5S7I7-F1
#
_entry.id   AF-A0A4Q5S7I7-F1
#
_cell.length_a   1.000
_cell.length_b   1.000
_cell.length_c   1.000
_cell.angle_alpha   90.00
_cell.angle_beta   90.00
_cell.angle_gamma   90.00
#
_symmetry.space_group_name_H-M   'P 1'
#
loop_
_entity.id
_entity.type
_entity.pdbx_description
1 polymer ?
#
loop_
_entity_poly.entity_id
_entity_poly.type
_entity_poly.pdbx_seq_one_letter_code
_entity_poly.pdbx_strand_id
1 'polypeptide(L)'
;MKKNLIALFLTIFLTPTVFAQHSDESANLKQLKIYRDSLQALGTTIINHADDLERKNANYTFIKTLVSALKIPNSFNFSFDSVKTISVINSPDNRFRIFSWHVLNEDGSYRFYGTVQLNTGGPLKMFPLEDYSPLLKNPEDSVTNNQKWYGAQYYKIIPVYGSNPHYVLLGWKGNTVNSTKKV
;
A
#
# COMPACT_ATOMS: atom_id res chain seq x y z
N MET A 1 48.50 -62.99 -10.80
CA MET A 1 48.87 -61.57 -10.62
C MET A 1 47.84 -60.71 -11.34
N LYS A 2 47.37 -59.65 -10.66
CA LYS A 2 46.05 -59.00 -10.83
C LYS A 2 45.92 -58.23 -12.16
N LYS A 3 44.76 -58.38 -12.82
CA LYS A 3 44.30 -57.51 -13.93
C LYS A 3 43.65 -56.27 -13.32
N ASN A 4 44.16 -55.09 -13.64
CA ASN A 4 43.61 -53.80 -13.21
C ASN A 4 42.40 -53.45 -14.07
N LEU A 5 41.22 -53.43 -13.46
CA LEU A 5 39.98 -52.95 -14.07
C LEU A 5 39.87 -51.44 -13.77
N ILE A 6 40.10 -50.60 -14.77
CA ILE A 6 39.90 -49.16 -14.66
C ILE A 6 38.38 -48.89 -14.79
N ALA A 7 37.73 -48.63 -13.65
CA ALA A 7 36.35 -48.19 -13.62
C ALA A 7 36.29 -46.68 -13.92
N LEU A 8 35.81 -46.35 -15.12
CA LEU A 8 35.54 -44.99 -15.57
C LEU A 8 34.27 -44.49 -14.86
N PHE A 9 34.42 -43.63 -13.86
CA PHE A 9 33.30 -42.94 -13.19
C PHE A 9 32.71 -41.90 -14.15
N LEU A 10 31.54 -42.20 -14.71
CA LEU A 10 30.75 -41.27 -15.52
C LEU A 10 29.98 -40.34 -14.58
N THR A 11 30.54 -39.17 -14.26
CA THR A 11 29.81 -38.10 -13.55
C THR A 11 28.76 -37.49 -14.48
N ILE A 12 27.51 -37.92 -14.31
CA ILE A 12 26.33 -37.28 -14.89
C ILE A 12 26.10 -35.95 -14.14
N PHE A 13 26.43 -34.83 -14.78
CA PHE A 13 25.95 -33.50 -14.38
C PHE A 13 24.47 -33.39 -14.75
N LEU A 14 23.58 -33.75 -13.82
CA LEU A 14 22.19 -33.29 -13.87
C LEU A 14 22.22 -31.79 -13.55
N THR A 15 22.22 -30.94 -14.57
CA THR A 15 21.93 -29.52 -14.39
C THR A 15 20.44 -29.42 -14.04
N PRO A 16 20.06 -28.91 -12.85
CA PRO A 16 18.66 -28.60 -12.63
C PRO A 16 18.29 -27.50 -13.63
N THR A 17 17.23 -27.72 -14.39
CA THR A 17 16.61 -26.68 -15.22
C THR A 17 16.12 -25.58 -14.28
N VAL A 18 16.92 -24.54 -14.13
CA VAL A 18 16.53 -23.32 -13.44
C VAL A 18 15.46 -22.66 -14.30
N PHE A 19 14.19 -22.83 -13.92
CA PHE A 19 13.11 -22.01 -14.47
C PHE A 19 13.39 -20.56 -14.07
N ALA A 20 13.78 -19.74 -15.04
CA ALA A 20 13.98 -18.32 -14.86
C ALA A 20 12.63 -17.65 -14.53
N GLN A 21 12.52 -17.02 -13.36
CA GLN A 21 11.32 -16.31 -12.86
C GLN A 21 10.93 -15.05 -13.70
N HIS A 22 11.60 -14.82 -14.82
CA HIS A 22 11.55 -13.58 -15.57
C HIS A 22 10.23 -13.39 -16.35
N SER A 23 9.53 -14.47 -16.73
CA SER A 23 8.22 -14.38 -17.42
C SER A 23 7.13 -13.86 -16.50
N ASP A 24 7.10 -14.37 -15.27
CA ASP A 24 6.06 -14.05 -14.28
C ASP A 24 6.22 -12.62 -13.78
N GLU A 25 7.46 -12.16 -13.60
CA GLU A 25 7.76 -10.78 -13.22
C GLU A 25 7.32 -9.77 -14.27
N SER A 26 7.54 -10.06 -15.56
CA SER A 26 7.06 -9.21 -16.67
C SER A 26 5.53 -9.15 -16.73
N ALA A 27 4.85 -10.28 -16.54
CA ALA A 27 3.40 -10.36 -16.51
C ALA A 27 2.81 -9.58 -15.31
N ASN A 28 3.38 -9.76 -14.12
CA ASN A 28 2.99 -9.04 -12.90
C ASN A 28 3.15 -7.53 -13.07
N LEU A 29 4.29 -7.09 -13.62
CA LEU A 29 4.54 -5.67 -13.90
C LEU A 29 3.52 -5.10 -14.88
N LYS A 30 3.15 -5.84 -15.93
CA LYS A 30 2.10 -5.43 -16.88
C LYS A 30 0.75 -5.29 -16.19
N GLN A 31 0.38 -6.25 -15.33
CA GLN A 31 -0.88 -6.21 -14.60
C GLN A 31 -0.93 -5.05 -13.59
N LEU A 32 0.17 -4.78 -12.89
CA LEU A 32 0.29 -3.63 -11.99
C LEU A 32 0.13 -2.29 -12.70
N LYS A 33 0.66 -2.15 -13.93
CA LYS A 33 0.44 -0.97 -14.76
C LYS A 33 -1.04 -0.78 -15.11
N ILE A 34 -1.73 -1.85 -15.52
CA ILE A 34 -3.18 -1.80 -15.81
C ILE A 34 -3.98 -1.37 -14.57
N TYR A 35 -3.65 -1.92 -13.41
CA TYR A 35 -4.29 -1.49 -12.17
C TYR A 35 -4.00 -0.04 -11.83
N ARG A 36 -2.76 0.42 -11.96
CA ARG A 36 -2.37 1.81 -11.72
C ARG A 36 -3.16 2.78 -12.61
N ASP A 37 -3.34 2.44 -13.89
CA ASP A 37 -4.08 3.29 -14.84
C ASP A 37 -5.57 3.33 -14.46
N SER A 38 -6.14 2.20 -14.05
CA SER A 38 -7.51 2.12 -13.53
C SER A 38 -7.69 2.94 -12.24
N LEU A 39 -6.73 2.84 -11.32
CA LEU A 39 -6.72 3.60 -10.07
C LEU A 39 -6.59 5.10 -10.33
N GLN A 40 -5.80 5.52 -11.32
CA GLN A 40 -5.68 6.92 -11.71
C GLN A 40 -7.01 7.49 -12.22
N ALA A 41 -7.70 6.74 -13.10
CA ALA A 41 -9.01 7.15 -13.59
C ALA A 41 -10.04 7.25 -12.46
N LEU A 42 -10.15 6.22 -11.62
CA LEU A 42 -11.04 6.20 -10.46
C LEU A 42 -10.71 7.32 -9.45
N GLY A 43 -9.42 7.55 -9.19
CA GLY A 43 -8.96 8.61 -8.32
C GLY A 43 -9.33 10.01 -8.83
N THR A 44 -9.34 10.21 -10.14
CA THR A 44 -9.79 11.46 -10.75
C THR A 44 -11.28 11.69 -10.50
N THR A 45 -12.10 10.64 -10.63
CA THR A 45 -13.55 10.68 -10.31
C THR A 45 -13.79 10.97 -8.82
N ILE A 46 -13.03 10.34 -7.93
CA ILE A 46 -13.16 10.54 -6.47
C ILE A 46 -13.01 12.02 -6.07
N ILE A 47 -12.12 12.76 -6.74
CA ILE A 47 -11.83 14.15 -6.36
C ILE A 47 -12.70 15.15 -7.12
N ASN A 48 -12.97 14.91 -8.39
CA ASN A 48 -13.54 15.94 -9.28
C ASN A 48 -15.03 15.76 -9.59
N HIS A 49 -15.62 14.60 -9.31
CA HIS A 49 -17.02 14.38 -9.65
C HIS A 49 -17.94 15.21 -8.75
N ALA A 50 -18.93 15.89 -9.35
CA ALA A 50 -19.84 16.79 -8.64
C ALA A 50 -20.78 16.03 -7.68
N ASP A 51 -21.32 14.90 -8.13
CA ASP A 51 -22.18 14.03 -7.33
C ASP A 51 -21.38 13.23 -6.29
N ASP A 52 -21.82 13.32 -5.04
CA ASP A 52 -21.26 12.60 -3.88
C ASP A 52 -21.40 11.08 -3.98
N LEU A 53 -22.54 10.59 -4.51
CA LEU A 53 -22.78 9.18 -4.70
C LEU A 53 -21.79 8.58 -5.70
N GLU A 54 -21.51 9.32 -6.78
CA GLU A 54 -20.52 8.90 -7.77
C GLU A 54 -19.09 8.92 -7.22
N ARG A 55 -18.72 9.91 -6.39
CA ARG A 55 -17.43 9.88 -5.66
C ARG A 55 -17.32 8.64 -4.77
N LYS A 56 -18.38 8.30 -4.03
CA LYS A 56 -18.43 7.11 -3.17
C LYS A 56 -18.36 5.81 -3.97
N ASN A 57 -19.10 5.69 -5.07
CA ASN A 57 -19.08 4.53 -5.97
C ASN A 57 -17.69 4.33 -6.60
N ALA A 58 -17.07 5.41 -7.06
CA ALA A 58 -15.70 5.39 -7.57
C ALA A 58 -14.72 4.95 -6.47
N ASN A 59 -14.88 5.43 -5.24
CA ASN A 59 -14.05 5.03 -4.10
C ASN A 59 -14.20 3.55 -3.73
N TYR A 60 -15.42 3.00 -3.72
CA TYR A 60 -15.62 1.56 -3.48
C TYR A 60 -14.95 0.70 -4.56
N THR A 61 -15.02 1.13 -5.81
CA THR A 61 -14.33 0.47 -6.92
C THR A 61 -12.82 0.61 -6.79
N PHE A 62 -12.34 1.80 -6.42
CA PHE A 62 -10.93 2.09 -6.17
C PHE A 62 -10.33 1.19 -5.11
N ILE A 63 -11.01 1.01 -3.97
CA ILE A 63 -10.56 0.12 -2.88
C ILE A 63 -10.40 -1.32 -3.39
N LYS A 64 -11.40 -1.85 -4.10
CA LYS A 64 -11.36 -3.22 -4.66
C LYS A 64 -10.22 -3.38 -5.67
N THR A 65 -10.04 -2.40 -6.53
CA THR A 65 -8.95 -2.35 -7.53
C THR A 65 -7.59 -2.29 -6.84
N LEU A 66 -7.42 -1.44 -5.82
CA LEU A 66 -6.17 -1.30 -5.07
C LEU A 66 -5.83 -2.61 -4.37
N VAL A 67 -6.78 -3.21 -3.64
CA VAL A 67 -6.58 -4.51 -2.98
C VAL A 67 -6.16 -5.59 -3.99
N SER A 68 -6.75 -5.59 -5.19
CA SER A 68 -6.36 -6.54 -6.25
C SER A 68 -4.94 -6.28 -6.75
N ALA A 69 -4.55 -5.01 -6.90
CA ALA A 69 -3.18 -4.63 -7.27
C ALA A 69 -2.16 -5.04 -6.20
N LEU A 70 -2.48 -4.84 -4.92
CA LEU A 70 -1.57 -5.16 -3.82
C LEU A 70 -1.36 -6.67 -3.63
N LYS A 71 -2.29 -7.51 -4.10
CA LYS A 71 -2.14 -8.97 -4.11
C LYS A 71 -1.15 -9.48 -5.17
N ILE A 72 -0.81 -8.67 -6.17
CA ILE A 72 0.18 -9.05 -7.17
C ILE A 72 1.56 -9.19 -6.51
N PRO A 73 2.32 -10.26 -6.79
CA PRO A 73 3.68 -10.42 -6.28
C PRO A 73 4.54 -9.18 -6.58
N ASN A 74 5.43 -8.84 -5.65
CA ASN A 74 6.30 -7.66 -5.72
C ASN A 74 5.58 -6.30 -5.81
N SER A 75 4.26 -6.23 -5.53
CA SER A 75 3.51 -4.96 -5.54
C SER A 75 4.12 -3.91 -4.62
N PHE A 76 4.77 -4.30 -3.51
CA PHE A 76 5.44 -3.37 -2.58
C PHE A 76 6.50 -2.50 -3.27
N ASN A 77 7.23 -3.08 -4.23
CA ASN A 77 8.28 -2.39 -4.98
C ASN A 77 7.75 -1.61 -6.18
N PHE A 78 6.48 -1.79 -6.53
CA PHE A 78 5.84 -1.07 -7.63
C PHE A 78 5.36 0.31 -7.19
N SER A 79 5.69 1.31 -8.00
CA SER A 79 5.31 2.70 -7.79
C SER A 79 3.91 3.00 -8.37
N PHE A 80 3.09 3.66 -7.55
CA PHE A 80 1.76 4.17 -7.91
C PHE A 80 1.78 5.69 -8.16
N ASP A 81 2.93 6.27 -8.54
CA ASP A 81 3.13 7.73 -8.60
C ASP A 81 2.16 8.50 -9.52
N SER A 82 1.51 7.83 -10.49
CA SER A 82 0.51 8.48 -11.35
C SER A 82 -0.86 8.64 -10.68
N VAL A 83 -1.12 7.90 -9.58
CA VAL A 83 -2.36 7.98 -8.81
C VAL A 83 -2.27 9.15 -7.82
N LYS A 84 -2.31 10.38 -8.33
CA LYS A 84 -2.12 11.62 -7.55
C LYS A 84 -3.16 11.86 -6.45
N THR A 85 -4.31 11.19 -6.55
CA THR A 85 -5.41 11.25 -5.58
C THR A 85 -5.04 10.72 -4.20
N ILE A 86 -4.08 9.79 -4.13
CA ILE A 86 -3.69 9.15 -2.86
C ILE A 86 -2.25 9.52 -2.50
N SER A 87 -1.97 9.55 -1.21
CA SER A 87 -0.60 9.54 -0.73
C SER A 87 -0.12 8.11 -0.55
N VAL A 88 1.02 7.79 -1.16
CA VAL A 88 1.76 6.55 -0.94
C VAL A 88 3.13 6.92 -0.38
N ILE A 89 3.39 6.57 0.88
CA ILE A 89 4.65 6.89 1.54
C ILE A 89 5.29 5.63 2.14
N ASN A 90 6.57 5.42 1.84
CA ASN A 90 7.35 4.33 2.40
C ASN A 90 7.97 4.76 3.73
N SER A 91 8.10 3.81 4.66
CA SER A 91 8.95 4.02 5.83
C SER A 91 10.42 4.16 5.39
N PRO A 92 11.25 4.98 6.06
CA PRO A 92 12.65 5.18 5.62
C PRO A 92 13.52 3.92 5.62
N ASP A 93 13.09 2.88 6.34
CA ASP A 93 13.71 1.56 6.40
C ASP A 93 13.03 0.52 5.49
N ASN A 94 12.08 0.93 4.65
CA ASN A 94 11.31 0.11 3.72
C ASN A 94 10.60 -1.10 4.36
N ARG A 95 10.31 -1.06 5.66
CA ARG A 95 9.57 -2.11 6.38
C ARG A 95 8.08 -2.12 6.04
N PHE A 96 7.53 -0.95 5.72
CA PHE A 96 6.14 -0.82 5.32
C PHE A 96 5.93 0.42 4.45
N ARG A 97 4.73 0.53 3.88
CA ARG A 97 4.25 1.76 3.24
C ARG A 97 2.80 1.99 3.63
N ILE A 98 2.41 3.26 3.65
CA ILE A 98 1.05 3.70 3.96
C ILE A 98 0.43 4.27 2.69
N PHE A 99 -0.77 3.77 2.38
CA PHE A 99 -1.69 4.38 1.44
C PHE A 99 -2.72 5.17 2.25
N SER A 100 -2.92 6.44 1.93
CA SER A 100 -3.93 7.26 2.61
C SER A 100 -4.52 8.30 1.67
N TRP A 101 -5.84 8.50 1.75
CA TRP A 101 -6.58 9.48 0.97
C TRP A 101 -7.89 9.84 1.67
N HIS A 102 -8.64 10.75 1.07
CA HIS A 102 -9.94 11.19 1.58
C HIS A 102 -10.98 11.25 0.46
N VAL A 103 -12.25 11.21 0.85
CA VAL A 103 -13.41 11.51 0.00
C VAL A 103 -14.16 12.66 0.67
N LEU A 104 -14.47 13.69 -0.12
CA LEU A 104 -15.30 14.81 0.32
C LEU A 104 -16.77 14.38 0.28
N ASN A 105 -17.46 14.54 1.41
CA ASN A 105 -18.90 14.33 1.54
C ASN A 105 -19.66 15.59 1.08
N GLU A 106 -20.95 15.44 0.79
CA GLU A 106 -21.84 16.55 0.40
C GLU A 106 -21.92 17.67 1.45
N ASP A 107 -21.82 17.34 2.74
CA ASP A 107 -21.80 18.30 3.85
C ASP A 107 -20.46 19.04 4.03
N GLY A 108 -19.50 18.79 3.13
CA GLY A 108 -18.15 19.36 3.18
C GLY A 108 -17.22 18.69 4.18
N SER A 109 -17.68 17.63 4.88
CA SER A 109 -16.82 16.81 5.74
C SER A 109 -15.97 15.83 4.92
N TYR A 110 -14.94 15.28 5.54
CA TYR A 110 -14.03 14.33 4.90
C TYR A 110 -14.17 12.96 5.54
N ARG A 111 -14.28 11.92 4.70
CA ARG A 111 -14.08 10.53 5.11
C ARG A 111 -12.68 10.10 4.69
N PHE A 112 -11.88 9.60 5.63
CA PHE A 112 -10.53 9.14 5.34
C PHE A 112 -10.50 7.64 5.08
N TYR A 113 -9.56 7.24 4.25
CA TYR A 113 -9.32 5.84 3.89
C TYR A 113 -7.82 5.58 3.87
N GLY A 114 -7.45 4.36 4.23
CA GLY A 114 -6.05 3.98 4.12
C GLY A 114 -5.81 2.50 4.38
N THR A 115 -4.57 2.10 4.12
CA THR A 115 -4.08 0.77 4.45
C THR A 115 -2.57 0.83 4.64
N VAL A 116 -2.05 0.01 5.55
CA VAL A 116 -0.61 -0.21 5.74
C VAL A 116 -0.24 -1.52 5.08
N GLN A 117 0.68 -1.51 4.13
CA GLN A 117 1.25 -2.72 3.54
C GLN A 117 2.64 -2.98 4.13
N LEU A 118 2.87 -4.17 4.67
CA LEU A 118 4.19 -4.58 5.13
C LEU A 118 5.04 -5.12 3.98
N ASN A 119 6.34 -4.82 4.03
CA ASN A 119 7.33 -5.44 3.17
C ASN A 119 7.78 -6.76 3.78
N THR A 120 7.10 -7.85 3.45
CA THR A 120 7.39 -9.18 3.99
C THR A 120 8.34 -10.00 3.11
N GLY A 121 8.60 -9.56 1.87
CA GLY A 121 9.28 -10.38 0.86
C GLY A 121 8.48 -11.64 0.44
N GLY A 122 7.23 -11.78 0.88
CA GLY A 122 6.39 -12.96 0.69
C GLY A 122 4.93 -12.59 0.49
N PRO A 123 3.97 -13.42 0.96
CA PRO A 123 2.55 -13.14 0.82
C PRO A 123 2.15 -11.76 1.34
N LEU A 124 1.12 -11.17 0.73
CA LEU A 124 0.57 -9.88 1.12
C LEU A 124 0.18 -9.88 2.60
N LYS A 125 0.82 -9.00 3.37
CA LYS A 125 0.41 -8.65 4.73
C LYS A 125 0.06 -7.17 4.77
N MET A 126 -1.20 -6.87 5.02
CA MET A 126 -1.69 -5.49 5.09
C MET A 126 -2.70 -5.31 6.22
N PHE A 127 -2.82 -4.08 6.70
CA PHE A 127 -3.75 -3.68 7.74
C PHE A 127 -4.63 -2.53 7.20
N PRO A 128 -5.93 -2.77 6.95
CA PRO A 128 -6.84 -1.69 6.59
C PRO A 128 -6.98 -0.70 7.75
N LEU A 129 -7.11 0.58 7.40
CA LEU A 129 -7.28 1.66 8.36
C LEU A 129 -8.74 2.14 8.33
N GLU A 130 -9.47 1.88 9.40
CA GLU A 130 -10.87 2.26 9.56
C GLU A 130 -10.94 3.64 10.24
N ASP A 131 -11.43 4.61 9.49
CA ASP A 131 -11.57 5.98 9.97
C ASP A 131 -12.59 6.06 11.11
N TYR A 132 -12.08 6.34 12.31
CA TYR A 132 -12.84 6.49 13.55
C TYR A 132 -12.83 7.94 14.05
N SER A 133 -12.27 8.87 13.26
CA SER A 133 -12.16 10.28 13.61
C SER A 133 -13.43 10.92 14.14
N PRO A 134 -14.62 10.69 13.53
CA PRO A 134 -15.85 11.34 13.97
C PRO A 134 -16.27 10.96 15.41
N LEU A 135 -15.74 9.85 15.93
CA LEU A 135 -16.08 9.30 17.24
C LEU A 135 -14.97 9.50 18.28
N LEU A 136 -13.80 10.04 17.88
CA LEU A 136 -12.68 10.34 18.78
C LEU A 136 -12.89 11.72 19.42
N LYS A 137 -13.10 11.76 20.74
CA LYS A 137 -13.31 13.01 21.50
C LYS A 137 -12.01 13.77 21.78
N ASN A 138 -10.99 13.08 22.31
CA ASN A 138 -9.70 13.64 22.71
C ASN A 138 -8.57 12.90 21.98
N PRO A 139 -8.38 13.13 20.66
CA PRO A 139 -7.44 12.36 19.86
C PRO A 139 -5.98 12.51 20.29
N GLU A 140 -5.61 13.63 20.91
CA GLU A 140 -4.26 13.92 21.43
C GLU A 140 -3.82 12.97 22.55
N ASP A 141 -4.77 12.48 23.36
CA ASP A 141 -4.51 11.62 24.52
C ASP A 141 -4.97 10.17 24.28
N SER A 142 -5.34 9.83 23.04
CA SER A 142 -5.92 8.53 22.68
C SER A 142 -4.89 7.58 22.08
N VAL A 143 -4.75 6.38 22.65
CA VAL A 143 -4.06 5.25 22.01
C VAL A 143 -5.05 4.47 21.16
N THR A 144 -4.80 4.40 19.86
CA THR A 144 -5.70 3.73 18.89
C THR A 144 -5.01 2.59 18.14
N ASN A 145 -5.79 1.87 17.34
CA ASN A 145 -5.32 0.81 16.46
C ASN A 145 -5.85 1.04 15.03
N ASN A 146 -5.60 0.09 14.13
CA ASN A 146 -6.03 0.21 12.73
C ASN A 146 -7.57 0.25 12.56
N GLN A 147 -8.35 -0.30 13.51
CA GLN A 147 -9.82 -0.26 13.50
C GLN A 147 -10.38 1.05 14.09
N LYS A 148 -9.54 1.77 14.86
CA LYS A 148 -9.87 3.07 15.46
C LYS A 148 -8.95 4.17 14.94
N TRP A 149 -8.64 4.14 13.65
CA TRP A 149 -7.63 5.02 13.07
C TRP A 149 -8.11 6.48 13.06
N TYR A 150 -7.19 7.40 13.39
CA TYR A 150 -7.44 8.84 13.49
C TYR A 150 -7.72 9.54 12.15
N GLY A 151 -7.49 8.86 11.01
CA GLY A 151 -7.83 9.38 9.68
C GLY A 151 -7.03 10.61 9.26
N ALA A 152 -5.99 10.43 8.46
CA ALA A 152 -5.25 11.54 7.86
C ALA A 152 -4.63 11.11 6.54
N GLN A 153 -4.38 12.07 5.65
CA GLN A 153 -3.59 11.83 4.46
C GLN A 153 -2.13 12.12 4.76
N TYR A 154 -1.32 11.08 4.93
CA TYR A 154 0.06 11.20 5.37
C TYR A 154 1.00 11.61 4.23
N TYR A 155 2.01 12.42 4.56
CA TYR A 155 3.04 12.84 3.61
C TYR A 155 4.47 12.62 4.12
N LYS A 156 4.66 12.26 5.40
CA LYS A 156 5.98 11.98 5.95
C LYS A 156 5.93 10.92 7.05
N ILE A 157 6.93 10.05 7.06
CA ILE A 157 7.21 9.10 8.13
C ILE A 157 8.58 9.43 8.71
N ILE A 158 8.65 9.60 10.04
CA ILE A 158 9.89 9.90 10.76
C ILE A 158 10.16 8.77 11.76
N PRO A 159 11.23 7.98 11.59
CA PRO A 159 11.60 6.96 12.56
C PRO A 159 12.18 7.63 13.80
N VAL A 160 11.75 7.15 14.97
CA VAL A 160 12.31 7.53 16.26
C VAL A 160 13.04 6.33 16.82
N TYR A 161 14.35 6.49 16.99
CA TYR A 161 15.24 5.47 17.53
C TYR A 161 15.39 5.65 19.05
N GLY A 162 15.52 4.56 19.79
CA GLY A 162 15.66 4.58 21.25
C GLY A 162 15.26 3.26 21.89
N SER A 163 14.95 3.29 23.18
CA SER A 163 14.48 2.12 23.94
C SER A 163 13.13 1.58 23.45
N ASN A 164 12.26 2.45 22.92
CA ASN A 164 11.00 2.07 22.31
C ASN A 164 10.93 2.63 20.88
N PRO A 165 11.51 1.94 19.88
CA PRO A 165 11.55 2.43 18.51
C PRO A 165 10.15 2.49 17.91
N HIS A 166 9.80 3.63 17.32
CA HIS A 166 8.48 3.88 16.74
C HIS A 166 8.57 4.83 15.54
N TYR A 167 7.44 5.12 14.91
CA TYR A 167 7.36 6.07 13.81
C TYR A 167 6.38 7.19 14.15
N VAL A 168 6.77 8.42 13.82
CA VAL A 168 5.88 9.58 13.79
C VAL A 168 5.38 9.77 12.37
N LEU A 169 4.07 9.88 12.20
CA LEU A 169 3.43 10.10 10.91
C LEU A 169 2.95 11.55 10.85
N LEU A 170 3.40 12.30 9.85
CA LEU A 170 2.87 13.63 9.57
C LEU A 170 1.85 13.56 8.44
N GLY A 171 0.70 14.17 8.65
CA GLY A 171 -0.42 14.14 7.73
C GLY A 171 -1.20 15.43 7.64
N TRP A 172 -2.06 15.47 6.63
CA TRP A 172 -3.06 16.49 6.43
C TRP A 172 -4.43 15.94 6.83
N LYS A 173 -5.20 16.76 7.52
CA LYS A 173 -6.60 16.47 7.86
C LYS A 173 -7.43 17.73 7.68
N GLY A 174 -8.54 17.65 6.94
CA GLY A 174 -9.56 18.70 6.90
C GLY A 174 -10.25 18.80 8.27
N ASN A 175 -10.32 20.02 8.82
CA ASN A 175 -10.89 20.28 10.14
C ASN A 175 -12.36 20.76 10.03
N THR A 176 -12.68 21.58 9.03
CA THR A 176 -14.03 22.00 8.62
C THR A 176 -14.01 22.35 7.13
N VAL A 177 -15.17 22.60 6.50
CA VAL A 177 -15.28 23.08 5.10
C VAL A 177 -14.33 24.25 4.77
N ASN A 178 -14.00 25.07 5.78
CA ASN A 178 -13.14 26.26 5.67
C ASN A 178 -11.79 26.18 6.43
N SER A 179 -11.39 25.04 7.01
CA SER A 179 -10.12 24.98 7.75
C SER A 179 -9.39 23.64 7.62
N THR A 180 -8.06 23.70 7.55
CA THR A 180 -7.17 22.52 7.47
C THR A 180 -6.29 22.44 8.70
N LYS A 181 -5.96 21.22 9.14
CA LYS A 181 -5.03 20.97 10.24
C LYS A 181 -3.86 20.12 9.73
N LYS A 182 -2.64 20.53 10.05
CA LYS A 182 -1.45 19.66 9.96
C LYS A 182 -1.42 18.81 11.23
N VAL A 183 -1.31 17.51 11.06
CA VAL A 183 -1.30 16.52 12.13
C VAL A 183 -0.02 15.71 12.09
#